data_AF-A0A397U4J7-F1
#
_entry.id   AF-A0A397U4J7-F1
#
_cell.length_a   1.000
_cell.length_b   1.000
_cell.length_c   1.000
_cell.angle_alpha   90.00
_cell.angle_beta   90.00
_cell.angle_gamma   90.00
#
_symmetry.space_group_name_H-M   'P 1'
#
loop_
_entity.id
_entity.type
_entity.pdbx_description
1 polymer ?
#
loop_
_entity_poly.entity_id
_entity_poly.type
_entity_poly.pdbx_seq_one_letter_code
_entity_poly.pdbx_strand_id
1 'polypeptide(L)'
;YEITDRHLPRGFVTSKKPFTTVLCDYVHCDRTNCSNYSDNGKVLACGHSYYDYCLEKCNLKCLICLDYLRGDVSKNINALRVSMRKKLGENEFIKEDFGGVVENDLDNSETAIDDAATIKNLENAKKSFFEL
;
A
#
# COMPACT_ATOMS: atom_id res chain seq x y z
N TYR A 1 -9.11 18.81 1.26
CA TYR A 1 -8.37 17.55 1.28
C TYR A 1 -8.95 16.67 0.18
N GLU A 2 -8.14 16.23 -0.77
CA GLU A 2 -8.61 15.39 -1.87
C GLU A 2 -8.48 13.92 -1.45
N ILE A 3 -9.58 13.17 -1.44
CA ILE A 3 -9.56 11.76 -1.06
C ILE A 3 -9.12 10.94 -2.27
N THR A 4 -7.82 10.62 -2.33
CA THR A 4 -7.29 9.69 -3.34
C THR A 4 -7.57 8.23 -2.94
N ASP A 5 -7.74 7.34 -3.92
CA ASP A 5 -8.00 5.89 -3.70
C ASP A 5 -6.98 5.20 -2.75
N ARG A 6 -5.76 5.75 -2.60
CA ARG A 6 -4.75 5.27 -1.62
C ARG A 6 -5.21 5.30 -0.16
N HIS A 7 -6.16 6.17 0.17
CA HIS A 7 -6.71 6.32 1.53
C HIS A 7 -7.98 5.48 1.75
N LEU A 8 -8.51 4.86 0.70
CA LEU A 8 -9.71 4.04 0.78
C LEU A 8 -9.36 2.59 1.14
N PRO A 9 -10.32 1.83 1.71
CA PRO A 9 -10.15 0.40 1.92
C PRO A 9 -9.69 -0.32 0.64
N ARG A 10 -8.90 -1.38 0.79
CA ARG A 10 -8.26 -2.10 -0.33
C ARG A 10 -9.21 -2.47 -1.46
N GLY A 11 -10.48 -2.75 -1.18
CA GLY A 11 -11.48 -3.09 -2.18
C GLY A 11 -11.62 -2.02 -3.28
N PHE A 12 -11.43 -0.74 -2.95
CA PHE A 12 -11.55 0.38 -3.88
C PHE A 12 -10.43 0.45 -4.92
N VAL A 13 -9.28 -0.19 -4.65
CA VAL A 13 -8.16 -0.30 -5.61
C VAL A 13 -8.20 -1.60 -6.42
N THR A 14 -9.18 -2.47 -6.18
CA THR A 14 -9.37 -3.69 -6.97
C THR A 14 -10.17 -3.40 -8.26
N SER A 15 -10.16 -4.36 -9.20
CA SER A 15 -10.92 -4.23 -10.46
C SER A 15 -12.44 -4.12 -10.26
N LYS A 16 -12.96 -4.63 -9.15
CA LYS A 16 -14.37 -4.53 -8.77
C LYS A 16 -14.47 -3.72 -7.48
N LYS A 17 -14.86 -2.45 -7.59
CA LYS A 17 -15.08 -1.59 -6.42
C LYS A 17 -16.21 -2.15 -5.54
N PRO A 18 -16.17 -1.95 -4.22
CA PRO A 18 -17.26 -2.36 -3.33
C PRO A 18 -18.58 -1.69 -3.73
N PHE A 19 -19.66 -2.46 -3.75
CA PHE A 19 -20.99 -1.90 -3.95
C PHE A 19 -21.42 -1.08 -2.74
N THR A 20 -22.00 0.08 -2.99
CA THR A 20 -22.58 0.97 -1.96
C THR A 20 -24.09 0.81 -1.82
N THR A 21 -24.74 0.18 -2.81
CA THR A 21 -26.20 0.05 -2.91
C THR A 21 -26.69 -1.40 -2.81
N VAL A 22 -25.78 -2.37 -2.93
CA VAL A 22 -26.08 -3.82 -2.89
C VAL A 22 -25.28 -4.44 -1.74
N LEU A 23 -25.92 -5.33 -0.99
CA LEU A 23 -25.35 -5.94 0.23
C LEU A 23 -24.31 -7.05 -0.01
N CYS A 24 -24.08 -7.43 -1.26
CA CYS A 24 -23.19 -8.56 -1.58
C CYS A 24 -22.40 -8.31 -2.87
N ASP A 25 -21.08 -8.27 -2.74
CA ASP A 25 -20.12 -8.14 -3.83
C ASP A 25 -19.80 -9.48 -4.52
N TYR A 26 -20.30 -10.61 -3.99
CA TYR A 26 -20.08 -11.92 -4.60
C TYR A 26 -20.76 -12.04 -5.96
N VAL A 27 -19.98 -12.37 -7.00
CA VAL A 27 -20.46 -12.41 -8.40
C VAL A 27 -21.53 -13.47 -8.62
N HIS A 28 -21.48 -14.56 -7.86
CA HIS A 28 -22.45 -15.67 -7.95
C HIS A 28 -23.46 -15.64 -6.79
N CYS A 29 -23.77 -14.44 -6.29
CA CYS A 29 -24.86 -14.26 -5.33
C CYS A 29 -26.19 -14.59 -6.02
N ASP A 30 -26.83 -15.66 -5.58
CA ASP A 30 -28.09 -16.20 -6.10
C ASP A 30 -29.33 -15.56 -5.43
N ARG A 31 -29.13 -14.74 -4.40
CA ARG A 31 -30.21 -13.99 -3.75
C ARG A 31 -30.63 -12.77 -4.55
N THR A 32 -31.67 -12.93 -5.35
CA THR A 32 -32.41 -11.85 -6.00
C THR A 32 -33.56 -11.31 -5.13
N ASN A 33 -33.97 -12.00 -4.06
CA ASN A 33 -35.10 -11.62 -3.21
C ASN A 33 -34.69 -11.48 -1.75
N CYS A 34 -34.34 -10.26 -1.35
CA CYS A 34 -33.96 -9.88 0.00
C CYS A 34 -35.18 -9.58 0.89
N SER A 35 -36.29 -10.29 0.73
CA SER A 35 -37.55 -10.01 1.47
C SER A 35 -37.82 -10.99 2.61
N ASN A 36 -37.10 -12.11 2.67
CA ASN A 36 -37.25 -13.08 3.74
C ASN A 36 -35.86 -13.46 4.26
N TYR A 37 -35.76 -13.48 5.58
CA TYR A 37 -34.63 -13.88 6.41
C TYR A 37 -33.70 -12.77 6.89
N SER A 38 -33.50 -12.86 8.21
CA SER A 38 -32.57 -12.18 9.11
C SER A 38 -31.09 -12.32 8.72
N ASP A 39 -30.77 -12.30 7.43
CA ASP A 39 -29.40 -12.47 6.93
C ASP A 39 -28.63 -11.16 7.04
N ASN A 40 -27.81 -11.11 8.08
CA ASN A 40 -26.90 -10.03 8.33
C ASN A 40 -25.78 -10.09 7.28
N GLY A 41 -25.86 -9.23 6.28
CA GLY A 41 -24.70 -8.93 5.44
C GLY A 41 -23.58 -8.31 6.29
N LYS A 42 -22.33 -8.62 5.97
CA LYS A 42 -21.15 -8.08 6.62
C LYS A 42 -20.28 -7.36 5.62
N VAL A 43 -19.74 -6.22 6.05
CA VAL A 43 -18.70 -5.50 5.32
C VAL A 43 -17.35 -5.93 5.88
N LEU A 44 -16.47 -6.44 5.02
CA LEU A 44 -15.12 -6.82 5.39
C LEU A 44 -14.23 -5.59 5.50
N ALA A 45 -13.08 -5.70 6.16
CA ALA A 45 -12.10 -4.61 6.28
C ALA A 45 -11.58 -4.08 4.93
N CYS A 46 -11.68 -4.86 3.85
CA CYS A 46 -11.37 -4.38 2.50
C CYS A 46 -12.47 -3.48 1.91
N GLY A 47 -13.63 -3.35 2.56
CA GLY A 47 -14.77 -2.57 2.09
C GLY A 47 -15.81 -3.38 1.32
N HIS A 48 -15.48 -4.59 0.83
CA HIS A 48 -16.45 -5.45 0.16
C HIS A 48 -17.44 -6.06 1.16
N SER A 49 -18.69 -6.08 0.76
CA SER A 49 -19.85 -6.60 1.47
C SER A 49 -20.20 -8.02 0.99
N TYR A 50 -20.68 -8.86 1.90
CA TYR A 50 -21.15 -10.21 1.59
C TYR A 50 -22.31 -10.58 2.50
N TYR A 51 -23.30 -11.31 1.99
CA TYR A 51 -24.15 -12.12 2.87
C TYR A 51 -23.30 -13.17 3.58
N ASP A 52 -23.66 -13.52 4.83
CA ASP A 52 -22.97 -14.55 5.61
C ASP A 52 -22.80 -15.85 4.81
N TYR A 53 -23.88 -16.35 4.23
CA TYR A 53 -23.90 -17.53 3.36
C TYR A 53 -22.94 -17.43 2.15
N CYS A 54 -22.91 -16.27 1.47
CA CYS A 54 -22.01 -16.06 0.35
C CYS A 54 -20.55 -16.06 0.82
N LEU A 55 -20.28 -15.47 1.99
CA LEU A 55 -18.93 -15.46 2.52
C LEU A 55 -18.47 -16.87 2.93
N GLU A 56 -19.35 -17.68 3.51
CA GLU A 56 -19.07 -19.09 3.82
C GLU A 56 -18.70 -19.88 2.57
N LYS A 57 -19.46 -19.73 1.47
CA LYS A 57 -19.11 -20.32 0.15
C LYS A 57 -17.72 -19.87 -0.33
N CYS A 58 -17.31 -18.66 0.02
CA CYS A 58 -15.99 -18.12 -0.29
C CYS A 58 -14.90 -18.51 0.73
N ASN A 59 -15.15 -19.49 1.62
CA ASN A 59 -14.24 -19.89 2.70
C ASN A 59 -13.80 -18.71 3.58
N LEU A 60 -14.72 -17.82 3.91
CA LEU A 60 -14.47 -16.63 4.75
C LEU A 60 -13.45 -15.64 4.15
N LYS A 61 -13.27 -15.66 2.83
CA LYS A 61 -12.32 -14.80 2.11
C LYS A 61 -13.04 -13.88 1.12
N CYS A 62 -12.52 -12.66 0.97
CA CYS A 62 -12.88 -11.81 -0.17
C CYS A 62 -12.15 -12.31 -1.42
N LEU A 63 -12.86 -13.01 -2.31
CA LEU A 63 -12.25 -13.55 -3.53
C LEU A 63 -11.78 -12.43 -4.48
N ILE A 64 -12.48 -11.29 -4.52
CA ILE A 64 -12.09 -10.13 -5.33
C ILE A 64 -10.70 -9.62 -4.90
N CYS A 65 -10.50 -9.40 -3.60
CA CYS A 65 -9.21 -8.98 -3.08
C CYS A 65 -8.14 -10.07 -3.20
N LEU A 66 -8.52 -11.35 -3.05
CA LEU A 66 -7.59 -12.45 -3.22
C LEU A 66 -7.04 -12.52 -4.65
N ASP A 67 -7.90 -12.38 -5.65
CA ASP A 67 -7.50 -12.37 -7.06
C ASP A 67 -6.62 -11.17 -7.39
N TYR A 68 -7.00 -10.00 -6.88
CA TYR A 68 -6.19 -8.78 -6.98
C TYR A 68 -4.79 -8.99 -6.38
N LEU A 69 -4.69 -9.52 -5.16
CA LEU A 69 -3.42 -9.77 -4.49
C LEU A 69 -2.55 -10.78 -5.25
N ARG A 70 -3.14 -11.88 -5.73
CA ARG A 70 -2.42 -12.89 -6.53
C ARG A 70 -1.87 -12.30 -7.83
N GLY A 71 -2.68 -11.51 -8.52
CA GLY A 71 -2.28 -10.83 -9.74
C GLY A 71 -1.18 -9.81 -9.50
N ASP A 72 -1.34 -8.95 -8.50
CA ASP A 72 -0.39 -7.87 -8.22
C ASP A 72 0.92 -8.37 -7.62
N VAL A 73 0.92 -9.44 -6.81
CA VAL A 73 2.16 -10.12 -6.40
C VAL A 73 2.93 -10.60 -7.64
N SER A 74 2.24 -11.22 -8.60
CA SER A 74 2.88 -11.68 -9.83
C SER A 74 3.43 -10.52 -10.67
N LYS A 75 2.68 -9.42 -10.81
CA LYS A 75 3.16 -8.20 -11.48
C LYS A 75 4.37 -7.61 -10.79
N ASN A 76 4.36 -7.50 -9.46
CA ASN A 76 5.45 -6.93 -8.68
C ASN A 76 6.72 -7.80 -8.77
N ILE A 77 6.58 -9.12 -8.67
CA ILE A 77 7.70 -10.06 -8.87
C ILE A 77 8.29 -9.92 -10.28
N ASN A 78 7.44 -9.83 -11.30
CA ASN A 78 7.89 -9.66 -12.68
C ASN A 78 8.60 -8.32 -12.88
N ALA A 79 8.05 -7.22 -12.36
CA ALA A 79 8.65 -5.89 -12.41
C ALA A 79 10.02 -5.87 -11.70
N LEU A 80 10.10 -6.47 -10.50
CA LEU A 80 11.36 -6.62 -9.77
C LEU A 80 12.36 -7.45 -10.57
N ARG A 81 11.94 -8.58 -11.14
CA ARG A 81 12.81 -9.44 -11.95
C ARG A 81 13.30 -8.74 -13.22
N VAL A 82 12.50 -7.87 -13.82
CA VAL A 82 12.92 -7.01 -14.94
C VAL A 82 13.92 -5.97 -14.46
N SER A 83 13.65 -5.28 -13.35
CA SER A 83 14.56 -4.30 -12.74
C SER A 83 15.92 -4.90 -12.39
N MET A 84 15.95 -6.10 -11.80
CA MET A 84 17.20 -6.78 -11.44
C MET A 84 17.98 -7.33 -12.64
N ARG A 85 17.30 -7.66 -13.76
CA ARG A 85 17.95 -8.12 -15.00
C ARG A 85 18.35 -6.99 -15.92
N LYS A 86 17.79 -5.79 -15.73
CA LYS A 86 18.26 -4.58 -16.40
C LYS A 86 19.73 -4.45 -15.99
N LYS A 87 20.65 -4.64 -16.94
CA LYS A 87 22.05 -4.31 -16.70
C LYS A 87 22.05 -2.88 -16.14
N LEU A 88 22.81 -2.65 -15.08
CA LEU A 88 23.22 -1.31 -14.64
C LEU A 88 24.11 -0.74 -15.76
N GLY A 89 23.51 -0.50 -16.92
CA GLY A 89 24.16 0.09 -18.07
C GLY A 89 24.28 1.56 -17.77
N GLU A 90 25.43 1.90 -17.19
CA GLU A 90 25.82 3.22 -16.71
C GLU A 90 24.83 3.76 -15.67
N ASN A 91 25.34 4.15 -14.51
CA ASN A 91 24.55 4.93 -13.58
C ASN A 91 24.14 6.20 -14.33
N GLU A 92 22.93 6.25 -14.88
CA GLU A 92 22.24 7.51 -15.11
C GLU A 92 21.97 8.03 -13.70
N PHE A 93 23.02 8.64 -13.12
CA PHE A 93 22.88 9.49 -11.96
C PHE A 93 21.73 10.41 -12.31
N ILE A 94 20.63 10.26 -11.59
CA ILE A 94 19.60 11.28 -11.56
C ILE A 94 20.36 12.53 -11.14
N LYS A 95 20.64 13.42 -12.10
CA LYS A 95 21.11 14.76 -11.77
C LYS A 95 19.95 15.36 -11.01
N GLU A 96 20.08 15.44 -9.70
CA GLU A 96 19.26 16.35 -8.91
C GLU A 96 19.55 17.74 -9.47
N ASP A 97 18.57 18.25 -10.23
CA ASP A 97 18.59 19.60 -10.74
C ASP A 97 18.44 20.55 -9.55
N PHE A 98 19.55 20.97 -8.98
CA PHE A 98 19.63 22.16 -8.13
C PHE A 98 19.57 23.42 -9.01
N GLY A 99 18.54 23.50 -9.86
CA GLY A 99 18.23 24.65 -10.68
C GLY A 99 17.84 25.83 -9.78
N GLY A 100 18.73 26.82 -9.73
CA GLY A 100 18.81 27.83 -8.68
C GLY A 100 17.57 28.70 -8.48
N VAL A 101 17.18 28.83 -7.21
CA VAL A 101 16.48 30.02 -6.72
C VAL A 101 17.48 30.78 -5.87
N VAL A 102 18.01 31.86 -6.43
CA VAL A 102 18.84 32.83 -5.70
C VAL A 102 17.90 33.71 -4.87
N GLU A 103 17.99 33.47 -3.56
CA GLU A 103 17.87 34.36 -2.39
C GLU A 103 16.90 35.56 -2.42
N ASN A 104 16.03 35.64 -1.41
CA ASN A 104 16.23 36.68 -0.40
C ASN A 104 15.53 36.40 0.95
N ASP A 105 16.33 36.65 2.00
CA ASP A 105 16.01 37.18 3.33
C ASP A 105 15.57 36.27 4.50
N LEU A 106 16.61 35.93 5.29
CA LEU A 106 16.72 36.11 6.75
C LEU A 106 15.88 35.22 7.68
N ASP A 107 16.51 34.22 8.32
CA ASP A 107 16.92 34.36 9.72
C ASP A 107 18.00 33.34 10.12
N ASN A 108 18.90 33.83 10.95
CA ASN A 108 20.16 33.30 11.41
C ASN A 108 20.00 32.20 12.48
N SER A 109 20.61 31.02 12.26
CA SER A 109 21.50 30.42 13.28
C SER A 109 22.33 29.30 12.67
N GLU A 110 23.62 29.58 12.49
CA GLU A 110 24.66 28.57 12.36
C GLU A 110 24.67 27.69 13.61
N THR A 111 24.46 26.39 13.42
CA THR A 111 25.25 25.40 14.16
C THR A 111 25.62 24.29 13.20
N ALA A 112 26.83 24.37 12.64
CA ALA A 112 27.48 23.23 12.03
C ALA A 112 27.66 22.17 13.13
N ILE A 113 26.77 21.18 13.14
CA ILE A 113 26.85 20.05 14.05
C ILE A 113 28.00 19.19 13.53
N ASP A 114 29.12 19.19 14.26
CA ASP A 114 30.35 18.47 13.96
C ASP A 114 30.06 17.00 13.59
N ASP A 115 30.18 16.69 12.30
CA ASP A 115 29.95 15.36 11.72
C ASP A 115 30.77 14.27 12.42
N ALA A 116 31.93 14.63 13.01
CA ALA A 116 32.77 13.71 13.75
C ALA A 116 32.10 13.17 15.04
N ALA A 117 31.31 14.00 15.74
CA ALA A 117 30.57 13.57 16.93
C ALA A 117 29.44 12.59 16.57
N THR A 118 28.78 12.83 15.44
CA THR A 118 27.68 11.99 14.92
C THR A 118 28.19 10.61 14.49
N ILE A 119 29.35 10.56 13.81
CA ILE A 119 29.98 9.30 13.37
C ILE A 119 30.40 8.45 14.57
N LYS A 120 31.02 9.05 15.60
CA LYS A 120 31.48 8.33 16.79
C LYS A 120 30.32 7.71 17.59
N ASN A 121 29.18 8.39 17.66
CA ASN A 121 27.99 7.86 18.33
C ASN A 121 27.40 6.66 17.58
N LEU A 122 27.46 6.66 16.24
CA LEU A 122 27.00 5.55 15.41
C LEU A 122 27.87 4.28 15.59
N GLU A 123 29.19 4.46 15.68
CA GLU A 123 30.12 3.35 15.91
C GLU A 123 29.96 2.70 17.29
N ASN A 124 29.73 3.51 18.33
CA ASN A 124 29.48 3.01 19.67
C ASN A 124 28.16 2.23 19.75
N ALA A 125 27.08 2.73 19.13
CA ALA A 125 25.81 2.03 19.08
C ALA A 125 25.91 0.69 18.35
N LYS A 126 26.69 0.63 17.26
CA LYS A 126 26.96 -0.61 16.52
C LYS A 126 27.70 -1.63 17.40
N LYS A 127 28.67 -1.19 18.20
CA LYS A 127 29.44 -2.07 19.08
C LYS A 127 28.58 -2.69 20.19
N SER A 128 27.72 -1.89 20.83
CA SER A 128 26.79 -2.40 21.85
C SER A 128 25.78 -3.43 21.32
N PHE A 129 25.47 -3.41 20.02
CA PHE A 129 24.58 -4.39 19.40
C PHE A 129 25.23 -5.78 19.23
N PHE A 130 26.56 -5.83 19.08
CA PHE A 130 27.30 -7.09 18.93
C PHE A 130 27.81 -7.68 20.25
N GLU A 131 27.64 -6.95 21.36
CA GLU A 131 28.01 -7.40 22.72
C GLU A 131 26.79 -7.90 23.53
N LEU A 132 25.64 -8.09 22.88
CA LEU A 132 24.42 -8.77 23.38
C LEU A 132 24.41 -10.25 23.00
#